data_AF-T0Z3X1-F1
#
_entry.id   AF-T0Z3X1-F1
#
_cell.length_a   1.000
_cell.length_b   1.000
_cell.length_c   1.000
_cell.angle_alpha   90.00
_cell.angle_beta   90.00
_cell.angle_gamma   90.00
#
_symmetry.space_group_name_H-M   'P 1'
#
loop_
_entity.id
_entity.type
_entity.pdbx_description
1 polymer ?
#
loop_
_entity_poly.entity_id
_entity_poly.type
_entity_poly.pdbx_seq_one_letter_code
_entity_poly.pdbx_strand_id
1 'polypeptide(L)'
;MAALEVRKEQIRKKALKEQEHLATLARTLSDLLLRVPVKTGENGKLFGSVTTMHLADLLAQKEIRVDKKQLHIESPIRELGEYVVSVNLGHSLHASLKIEVVSE
;
A
#
# COMPACT_ATOMS: atom_id res chain seq x y z
N MET A 1 14.94 9.72 40.26
CA MET A 1 14.09 8.72 39.56
C MET A 1 13.14 9.35 38.53
N ALA A 2 12.73 10.63 38.66
CA ALA A 2 11.82 11.31 37.72
C ALA A 2 12.28 11.41 36.24
N ALA A 3 13.59 11.45 35.97
CA ALA A 3 14.09 11.57 34.59
C ALA A 3 13.76 10.36 33.70
N LEU A 4 13.57 9.17 34.29
CA LEU A 4 13.22 7.97 33.54
C LEU A 4 11.74 7.96 33.13
N GLU A 5 10.86 8.49 33.97
CA GLU A 5 9.40 8.50 33.74
C GLU A 5 9.01 9.50 32.65
N VAL A 6 9.58 10.72 32.69
CA VAL A 6 9.34 11.74 31.65
C VAL A 6 9.82 11.26 30.28
N ARG A 7 10.97 10.58 30.22
CA ARG A 7 11.52 10.04 28.97
C ARG A 7 10.65 8.90 28.42
N LYS A 8 10.15 8.01 29.28
CA LYS A 8 9.20 6.94 28.91
C LYS A 8 7.88 7.50 28.37
N GLU A 9 7.36 8.56 29.00
CA GLU A 9 6.09 9.16 28.58
C GLU A 9 6.21 9.90 27.23
N GLN A 10 7.34 10.56 26.98
CA GLN A 10 7.62 11.16 25.67
C GLN A 10 7.75 10.11 24.56
N ILE A 11 8.39 8.98 24.83
CA ILE A 11 8.50 7.88 23.87
C ILE A 11 7.11 7.30 23.57
N ARG A 12 6.28 7.09 24.59
CA ARG A 12 4.89 6.62 24.40
C ARG A 12 4.05 7.58 23.57
N LYS A 13 4.09 8.89 23.85
CA LYS A 13 3.33 9.88 23.09
C LYS A 13 3.77 9.97 21.63
N LYS A 14 5.06 9.85 21.35
CA LYS A 14 5.57 9.82 19.98
C LYS A 14 5.13 8.55 19.25
N ALA A 15 5.22 7.40 19.90
CA ALA A 15 4.79 6.12 19.33
C ALA A 15 3.28 6.07 19.01
N LEU A 16 2.44 6.64 19.89
CA LEU A 16 0.99 6.77 19.65
C LEU A 16 0.69 7.65 18.44
N LYS A 17 1.32 8.83 18.34
CA LYS A 17 1.13 9.72 17.19
C LYS A 17 1.57 9.08 15.86
N GLU A 18 2.67 8.34 15.89
CA GLU A 18 3.17 7.60 14.72
C GLU A 18 2.16 6.51 14.31
N GLN A 19 1.62 5.75 15.28
CA GLN A 19 0.57 4.76 15.01
C GLN A 19 -0.71 5.38 14.46
N GLU A 20 -1.17 6.51 15.01
CA GLU A 20 -2.36 7.20 14.52
C GLU A 20 -2.16 7.73 13.09
N HIS A 21 -0.97 8.26 12.77
CA HIS A 21 -0.60 8.66 11.42
C HIS A 21 -0.63 7.47 10.46
N LEU A 22 0.00 6.36 10.84
CA LEU A 22 0.03 5.13 10.04
C LEU A 22 -1.36 4.53 9.84
N ALA A 23 -2.21 4.52 10.88
CA ALA A 23 -3.58 4.04 10.81
C ALA A 23 -4.46 4.91 9.90
N THR A 24 -4.27 6.23 9.95
CA THR A 24 -4.97 7.17 9.06
C THR A 24 -4.53 6.95 7.62
N LEU A 25 -3.21 6.82 7.37
CA LEU A 25 -2.67 6.49 6.05
C LEU A 25 -3.21 5.17 5.51
N ALA A 26 -3.24 4.12 6.35
CA ALA A 26 -3.78 2.81 6.01
C ALA A 26 -5.25 2.90 5.58
N ARG A 27 -6.05 3.70 6.29
CA ARG A 27 -7.47 3.90 5.98
C ARG A 27 -7.67 4.66 4.67
N THR A 28 -6.90 5.73 4.44
CA THR A 28 -6.90 6.47 3.18
C THR A 28 -6.50 5.57 2.01
N LEU A 29 -5.49 4.72 2.20
CA LEU A 29 -5.05 3.73 1.23
C LEU A 29 -6.13 2.70 0.90
N SER A 30 -6.89 2.24 1.90
CA SER A 30 -7.95 1.26 1.69
C SER A 30 -9.19 1.83 1.02
N ASP A 31 -9.48 3.11 1.23
CA ASP A 31 -10.58 3.80 0.56
C ASP A 31 -10.21 4.20 -0.87
N LEU A 32 -8.91 4.40 -1.13
CA LEU A 32 -8.41 4.84 -2.43
C LEU A 32 -8.36 3.66 -3.42
N LEU A 33 -9.03 3.87 -4.55
CA LEU A 33 -9.05 2.95 -5.67
C LEU A 33 -7.94 3.36 -6.66
N LEU A 34 -6.89 2.55 -6.76
CA LEU A 34 -5.73 2.85 -7.61
C LEU A 34 -5.94 2.27 -9.00
N ARG A 35 -6.17 3.13 -9.98
CA ARG A 35 -6.25 2.72 -11.39
C ARG A 35 -4.85 2.53 -11.96
N VAL A 36 -4.60 1.35 -12.51
CA VAL A 36 -3.33 0.95 -13.11
C VAL A 36 -3.55 0.86 -14.62
N PRO A 37 -3.27 1.93 -15.39
CA PRO A 37 -3.41 1.92 -16.84
C PRO A 37 -2.30 1.07 -17.45
N VAL A 38 -2.68 0.03 -18.19
CA VAL A 38 -1.75 -0.93 -18.78
C VAL A 38 -2.22 -1.32 -20.16
N LYS A 39 -1.27 -1.49 -21.09
CA LYS A 39 -1.59 -1.93 -22.46
C LYS A 39 -1.97 -3.40 -22.47
N THR A 40 -3.19 -3.68 -22.90
CA THR A 40 -3.71 -5.02 -23.06
C THR A 40 -3.81 -5.43 -24.51
N GLY A 41 -3.49 -6.69 -24.78
CA GLY A 41 -3.66 -7.26 -26.11
C GLY A 41 -5.13 -7.61 -26.36
N GLU A 42 -5.47 -7.76 -27.64
CA GLU A 42 -6.81 -8.05 -28.18
C GLU A 42 -7.52 -9.28 -27.56
N ASN A 43 -6.78 -10.14 -26.85
CA ASN A 43 -7.28 -11.34 -26.18
C ASN A 43 -7.52 -11.19 -24.67
N GLY A 44 -7.55 -9.97 -24.12
CA GLY A 44 -7.72 -9.75 -22.67
C GLY A 44 -6.50 -10.14 -21.82
N LYS A 45 -5.40 -10.54 -22.48
CA LYS A 45 -4.10 -10.81 -21.86
C LYS A 45 -3.27 -9.54 -21.87
N LEU A 46 -2.75 -9.17 -20.69
CA LEU A 46 -1.81 -8.07 -20.56
C LEU A 46 -0.54 -8.33 -21.38
N PHE A 47 -0.06 -7.31 -22.12
CA PHE A 47 1.25 -7.38 -22.80
C PHE A 47 2.43 -7.40 -21.81
N GLY A 48 2.15 -7.23 -20.52
CA GLY A 48 3.09 -7.37 -19.41
C GLY A 48 2.46 -8.12 -18.23
N SER A 49 3.17 -8.18 -17.10
CA SER A 49 2.61 -8.66 -15.84
C SER A 49 2.60 -7.49 -14.87
N VAL A 50 1.45 -7.19 -14.26
CA VAL A 50 1.43 -6.21 -13.16
C VAL A 50 2.07 -6.89 -11.96
N THR A 51 3.26 -6.42 -11.62
CA THR A 51 4.05 -6.90 -10.48
C THR A 51 4.00 -5.88 -9.35
N THR A 52 4.44 -6.29 -8.16
CA THR A 52 4.63 -5.38 -7.01
C THR A 52 5.47 -4.17 -7.35
N MET A 53 6.39 -4.26 -8.32
CA MET A 53 7.22 -3.16 -8.79
C MET A 53 6.40 -2.05 -9.45
N HIS A 54 5.44 -2.42 -10.30
CA HIS A 54 4.59 -1.46 -11.00
C HIS A 54 3.62 -0.75 -10.03
N LEU A 55 3.10 -1.52 -9.07
CA LEU A 55 2.27 -1.00 -7.99
C LEU A 55 3.03 -0.06 -7.06
N ALA A 56 4.28 -0.40 -6.71
CA ALA A 56 5.14 0.44 -5.90
C ALA A 56 5.44 1.78 -6.58
N ASP A 57 5.62 1.80 -7.91
CA ASP A 57 5.81 3.04 -8.68
C ASP A 57 4.57 3.94 -8.61
N LEU A 58 3.39 3.39 -8.89
CA LEU A 58 2.13 4.14 -8.81
C LEU A 58 1.82 4.64 -7.39
N LEU A 59 2.14 3.84 -6.37
CA LEU A 59 2.06 4.26 -4.96
C LEU A 59 3.05 5.39 -4.65
N ALA A 60 4.26 5.31 -5.18
CA ALA A 60 5.26 6.37 -5.04
C ALA A 60 4.80 7.68 -5.70
N GLN A 61 4.11 7.62 -6.85
CA GLN A 61 3.49 8.79 -7.49
C GLN A 61 2.38 9.44 -6.65
N LYS A 62 1.71 8.66 -5.78
CA LYS A 62 0.71 9.13 -4.82
C LYS A 62 1.32 9.66 -3.52
N GLU A 63 2.64 9.82 -3.45
CA GLU A 63 3.41 10.13 -2.23
C GLU A 63 3.35 9.04 -1.14
N ILE A 64 2.90 7.84 -1.50
CA ILE A 64 2.79 6.73 -0.57
C ILE A 64 4.02 5.84 -0.74
N ARG A 65 4.97 5.97 0.19
CA ARG A 65 6.17 5.12 0.22
C ARG A 65 5.82 3.72 0.73
N VAL A 66 5.39 2.86 -0.18
CA VAL A 66 5.21 1.43 0.08
C VAL A 66 6.34 0.66 -0.57
N ASP A 67 7.06 -0.14 0.22
CA ASP A 67 8.11 -0.99 -0.32
C ASP A 67 7.51 -2.24 -0.98
N LYS A 68 8.14 -2.76 -2.04
CA LYS A 68 7.73 -4.02 -2.69
C LYS A 68 7.70 -5.22 -1.74
N LYS A 69 8.44 -5.17 -0.63
CA LYS A 69 8.41 -6.19 0.43
C LYS A 69 7.17 -6.11 1.32
N GLN A 70 6.53 -4.95 1.36
CA GLN A 70 5.31 -4.71 2.13
C GLN A 70 4.04 -5.00 1.32
N LEU A 71 4.16 -5.08 -0.01
CA LEU A 71 3.08 -5.46 -0.92
C LEU A 71 2.95 -6.98 -0.98
N HIS A 72 1.79 -7.49 -0.58
CA HIS A 72 1.41 -8.88 -0.72
C HIS A 72 0.40 -9.03 -1.86
N ILE A 73 0.83 -9.73 -2.92
CA ILE A 73 0.00 -10.06 -4.08
C ILE A 73 -0.13 -11.59 -4.11
N GLU A 74 -1.34 -12.10 -3.98
CA GLU A 74 -1.60 -13.55 -4.00
C GLU A 74 -1.41 -14.17 -5.39
N SER A 75 -1.62 -13.41 -6.46
CA SER A 75 -1.45 -13.90 -7.83
C SER A 75 -0.96 -12.80 -8.79
N PRO A 76 0.03 -13.09 -9.63
CA PRO A 76 0.49 -12.15 -10.65
C PRO A 76 -0.66 -11.81 -11.60
N ILE A 77 -0.93 -10.52 -11.76
CA ILE A 77 -2.06 -10.03 -12.54
C ILE A 77 -1.70 -10.05 -14.02
N ARG A 78 -2.45 -10.84 -14.78
CA ARG A 78 -2.28 -11.07 -16.22
C ARG A 78 -3.52 -10.73 -17.04
N GLU A 79 -4.59 -10.33 -16.37
CA GLU A 79 -5.89 -9.99 -16.95
C GLU A 79 -6.34 -8.61 -16.45
N LEU A 80 -7.28 -8.01 -17.19
CA LEU A 80 -7.99 -6.80 -16.76
C LEU A 80 -8.95 -7.15 -15.65
N GLY A 81 -8.96 -6.35 -14.59
CA GLY A 81 -9.85 -6.58 -13.48
C GLY A 81 -9.48 -5.81 -12.23
N GLU A 82 -10.32 -5.97 -11.23
CA GLU A 82 -10.10 -5.46 -9.89
C GLU A 82 -9.36 -6.50 -9.06
N TYR A 83 -8.27 -6.07 -8.43
CA TYR A 83 -7.48 -6.90 -7.53
C TYR A 83 -7.30 -6.18 -6.19
N VAL A 84 -7.19 -6.97 -5.13
CA VAL A 84 -6.94 -6.45 -3.78
C VAL A 84 -5.52 -6.80 -3.38
N VAL A 85 -4.72 -5.80 -3.04
CA VAL A 85 -3.34 -5.95 -2.62
C VAL A 85 -3.22 -5.56 -1.16
N SER A 86 -2.68 -6.45 -0.34
CA SER A 86 -2.46 -6.14 1.08
C SER A 86 -1.12 -5.43 1.27
N VAL A 87 -1.15 -4.27 1.92
CA VAL A 87 0.01 -3.44 2.24
C VAL A 87 0.28 -3.53 3.74
N ASN A 88 1.47 -3.97 4.11
CA ASN A 88 1.91 -4.01 5.50
C ASN A 88 2.62 -2.70 5.88
N LEU A 89 1.92 -1.77 6.54
CA LEU A 89 2.49 -0.47 6.95
C LEU A 89 3.35 -0.55 8.23
N GLY A 90 3.46 -1.72 8.85
CA GLY A 90 4.21 -1.94 10.10
C GLY A 90 3.35 -1.76 11.35
N HIS A 91 3.90 -2.01 12.55
CA HIS A 91 3.18 -1.91 13.83
C HIS A 91 1.87 -2.74 13.90
N SER A 92 1.80 -3.88 13.21
CA SER A 92 0.59 -4.72 13.04
C SER A 92 -0.56 -4.04 12.28
N LEU A 93 -0.30 -2.96 11.54
CA LEU A 93 -1.27 -2.33 10.66
C LEU A 93 -1.17 -2.92 9.24
N HIS A 94 -2.29 -3.46 8.78
CA HIS A 94 -2.50 -3.97 7.43
C HIS A 94 -3.51 -3.05 6.72
N ALA A 95 -3.17 -2.57 5.53
CA ALA A 95 -4.11 -1.87 4.66
C ALA A 95 -4.42 -2.73 3.44
N SER A 96 -5.66 -2.72 2.99
CA SER A 96 -6.07 -3.42 1.76
C SER A 96 -6.23 -2.39 0.66
N LEU A 97 -5.29 -2.32 -0.28
CA LEU A 97 -5.35 -1.41 -1.42
C LEU A 97 -6.11 -2.09 -2.57
N LYS A 98 -7.18 -1.45 -3.04
CA LYS A 98 -7.89 -1.90 -4.24
C LYS A 98 -7.22 -1.30 -5.47
N ILE A 99 -6.84 -2.17 -6.39
CA ILE A 99 -6.26 -1.79 -7.67
C ILE A 99 -7.21 -2.21 -8.79
N GLU A 100 -7.43 -1.31 -9.74
CA GLU A 100 -8.25 -1.55 -10.91
C GLU A 100 -7.35 -1.45 -12.13
N VAL A 101 -7.18 -2.58 -12.80
CA VAL A 101 -6.35 -2.67 -13.98
C VAL A 101 -7.18 -2.30 -15.19
N VAL A 102 -6.89 -1.13 -15.77
CA VAL A 102 -7.63 -0.56 -16.91
C VAL A 102 -6.78 -0.63 -18.17
N SER A 103 -7.42 -0.99 -19.29
CA SER A 103 -6.79 -0.98 -20.61
C SER A 103 -6.65 0.47 -21.09
N GLU A 104 -5.43 0.88 -21.43
CA GLU A 104 -5.15 2.09 -22.23
C GLU A 104 -5.02 1.76 -23.72
#